data_AF-A0A847U7X0-F1
#
_entry.id   AF-A0A847U7X0-F1
#
_cell.length_a   1.000
_cell.length_b   1.000
_cell.length_c   1.000
_cell.angle_alpha   90.00
_cell.angle_beta   90.00
_cell.angle_gamma   90.00
#
_symmetry.space_group_name_H-M   'P 1'
#
loop_
_entity.id
_entity.type
_entity.pdbx_description
1 polymer ?
#
loop_
_entity_poly.entity_id
_entity_poly.type
_entity_poly.pdbx_seq_one_letter_code
_entity_poly.pdbx_strand_id
1 'polypeptide(L)'
;MQVTRRYWTVAALGTALAVWGVVVAGPLALLGSGAVGAWLLARQYRFVRSATRVPAALSVDLSTRDRVTAEETAELTVAVRLDTAVSVPITVTVDPPVGATGDPATVSLAPGEREGVASTAVTWPVAGSFTVDDVSLSIADTDGLFAQLVELDAGQEVAVSPRAPDDLHVGEGGNPIATGFGEQASSQLGTGIEPAEIREYVPGDAVRQIDWKATARLDQPHVMEFEGGADRQTILVFDHRATMADGRAGTTKLDYARQLAVAIVDRARTDDDGIGYYAVGDDGVTTAISPLVRTDAWATVRAKLLAAATTEGRSGGVGPRGSPNTRVASRVASDDSAFGRTLAPFLSEGEAYQQRFDAQPLAGAIRTAEFPSDTVVRTVIVTDDSRPDELRAAVRRASRNGSTVAVFMTPTALFESGELTDLAGAYSDYVAFEEFRRELAGMEGVDAYEVGPGDRLSAVLSAGRTQRRRESA
;
A
#
# COMPACT_ATOMS: atom_id res chain seq x y z
N MET A 1 9.89 42.53 -11.78
CA MET A 1 10.51 43.49 -10.84
C MET A 1 9.43 44.29 -10.11
N GLN A 2 9.35 44.13 -8.79
CA GLN A 2 8.55 44.96 -7.91
C GLN A 2 9.43 46.01 -7.24
N VAL A 3 8.86 47.20 -7.05
CA VAL A 3 9.52 48.36 -6.46
C VAL A 3 9.09 48.47 -5.01
N THR A 4 10.04 48.58 -4.07
CA THR A 4 9.70 48.58 -2.64
C THR A 4 9.30 49.97 -2.14
N ARG A 5 8.77 50.06 -0.90
CA ARG A 5 8.48 51.35 -0.24
C ARG A 5 9.73 52.23 -0.14
N ARG A 6 10.92 51.64 0.03
CA ARG A 6 12.19 52.38 0.15
C ARG A 6 12.53 53.12 -1.15
N TYR A 7 12.30 52.50 -2.31
CA TYR A 7 12.49 53.20 -3.59
C TYR A 7 11.62 54.45 -3.67
N TRP A 8 10.33 54.34 -3.32
CA TRP A 8 9.42 55.48 -3.37
C TRP A 8 9.83 56.60 -2.40
N THR A 9 10.39 56.27 -1.23
CA THR A 9 10.91 57.30 -0.32
C THR A 9 12.11 58.04 -0.91
N VAL A 10 13.03 57.33 -1.57
CA VAL A 10 14.21 57.96 -2.20
C VAL A 10 13.78 58.78 -3.42
N ALA A 11 12.86 58.27 -4.23
CA ALA A 11 12.30 58.97 -5.38
C ALA A 11 11.53 60.24 -4.94
N ALA A 12 10.74 60.16 -3.87
CA ALA A 12 10.03 61.31 -3.31
C ALA A 12 11.01 62.36 -2.75
N LEU A 13 12.07 61.93 -2.07
CA LEU A 13 13.12 62.83 -1.57
C LEU A 13 13.87 63.52 -2.73
N GLY A 14 14.23 62.78 -3.78
CA GLY A 14 14.83 63.33 -4.99
C GLY A 14 13.91 64.33 -5.70
N THR A 15 12.60 64.05 -5.73
CA THR A 15 11.59 64.96 -6.32
C THR A 15 11.41 66.21 -5.47
N ALA A 16 11.36 66.08 -4.14
CA ALA A 16 11.30 67.21 -3.22
C ALA A 16 12.53 68.12 -3.36
N LEU A 17 13.74 67.53 -3.52
CA LEU A 17 14.96 68.26 -3.83
C LEU A 17 14.88 69.01 -5.17
N ALA A 18 14.27 68.40 -6.20
CA ALA A 18 14.05 69.08 -7.48
C ALA A 18 13.11 70.28 -7.33
N VAL A 19 11.96 70.09 -6.67
CA VAL A 19 10.97 71.16 -6.43
C VAL A 19 11.61 72.30 -5.64
N TRP A 20 12.34 71.99 -4.57
CA TRP A 20 13.08 72.98 -3.79
C TRP A 20 14.11 73.73 -4.65
N GLY A 21 14.86 73.01 -5.50
CA GLY A 21 15.83 73.60 -6.41
C GLY A 21 15.22 74.59 -7.41
N VAL A 22 14.03 74.30 -7.93
CA VAL A 22 13.27 75.23 -8.78
C VAL A 22 12.82 76.45 -7.99
N VAL A 23 12.25 76.25 -6.80
CA VAL A 23 11.72 77.35 -5.95
C VAL A 23 12.81 78.33 -5.55
N VAL A 24 14.01 77.84 -5.22
CA VAL A 24 15.14 78.67 -4.76
C VAL A 24 16.04 79.12 -5.92
N ALA A 25 15.72 78.74 -7.17
CA ALA A 25 16.58 78.93 -8.35
C ALA A 25 18.02 78.43 -8.11
N GLY A 26 18.16 77.36 -7.32
CA GLY A 26 19.43 76.81 -6.89
C GLY A 26 19.90 75.70 -7.84
N PRO A 27 20.89 75.95 -8.72
CA PRO A 27 21.34 74.95 -9.70
C PRO A 27 21.92 73.69 -9.02
N LEU A 28 22.49 73.83 -7.82
CA LEU A 28 23.05 72.71 -7.05
C LEU A 28 21.97 71.70 -6.60
N ALA A 29 20.78 72.16 -6.23
CA ALA A 29 19.69 71.26 -5.82
C ALA A 29 19.10 70.48 -7.01
N LEU A 30 19.04 71.12 -8.19
CA LEU A 30 18.66 70.45 -9.44
C LEU A 30 19.70 69.41 -9.86
N LEU A 31 20.99 69.74 -9.78
CA LEU A 31 22.08 68.78 -10.03
C LEU A 31 22.04 67.61 -9.03
N GLY A 32 21.76 67.89 -7.75
CA GLY A 32 21.60 66.85 -6.72
C GLY A 32 20.46 65.89 -7.00
N SER A 33 19.28 66.41 -7.38
CA SER A 33 18.15 65.57 -7.80
C SER A 33 18.46 64.76 -9.05
N GLY A 34 19.11 65.36 -10.05
CA GLY A 34 19.57 64.67 -11.26
C GLY A 34 20.55 63.53 -10.94
N ALA A 35 21.47 63.75 -9.99
CA ALA A 35 22.40 62.71 -9.53
C ALA A 35 21.68 61.56 -8.81
N VAL A 36 20.69 61.85 -7.96
CA VAL A 36 19.84 60.81 -7.32
C VAL A 36 19.06 60.01 -8.36
N GLY A 37 18.48 60.68 -9.37
CA GLY A 37 17.78 60.02 -10.47
C GLY A 37 18.70 59.12 -11.30
N ALA A 38 19.87 59.62 -11.69
CA ALA A 38 20.87 58.83 -12.42
C ALA A 38 21.38 57.64 -11.61
N TRP A 39 21.57 57.81 -10.29
CA TRP A 39 21.95 56.73 -9.37
C TRP A 39 20.86 55.65 -9.26
N LEU A 40 19.59 56.03 -9.11
CA LEU A 40 18.46 55.10 -9.10
C LEU A 40 18.34 54.33 -10.42
N LEU A 41 18.52 54.99 -11.57
CA LEU A 41 18.50 54.34 -12.88
C LEU A 41 19.67 53.35 -13.04
N ALA A 42 20.88 53.71 -12.60
CA ALA A 42 22.02 52.82 -12.62
C ALA A 42 21.81 51.59 -11.72
N ARG A 43 21.20 51.77 -10.54
CA ARG A 43 20.80 50.69 -9.63
C ARG A 43 19.74 49.79 -10.26
N GLN A 44 18.69 50.36 -10.83
CA GLN A 44 17.64 49.63 -11.53
C GLN A 44 18.22 48.79 -12.68
N TYR A 45 19.10 49.38 -13.50
CA TYR A 45 19.74 48.68 -14.61
C TYR A 45 20.59 47.49 -14.12
N ARG A 46 21.38 47.66 -13.06
CA ARG A 46 22.16 46.56 -12.45
C ARG A 46 21.25 45.46 -11.92
N PHE A 47 20.19 45.82 -11.21
CA PHE A 47 19.23 44.85 -10.67
C PHE A 47 18.55 44.05 -11.79
N VAL A 48 18.01 44.71 -12.81
CA VAL A 48 17.37 44.04 -13.95
C VAL A 48 18.35 43.10 -14.64
N ARG A 49 19.59 43.54 -14.87
CA ARG A 49 20.62 42.68 -15.47
C ARG A 49 20.90 41.44 -14.62
N SER A 50 21.01 41.58 -13.30
CA SER A 50 21.17 40.44 -12.39
C SER A 50 19.93 39.53 -12.40
N ALA A 51 18.74 40.10 -12.28
CA ALA A 51 17.47 39.37 -12.26
C ALA A 51 17.21 38.57 -13.54
N THR A 52 17.71 39.02 -14.69
CA THR A 52 17.64 38.26 -15.95
C THR A 52 18.70 37.16 -16.08
N ARG A 53 19.81 37.24 -15.33
CA ARG A 53 20.93 36.29 -15.43
C ARG A 53 20.85 35.18 -14.40
N VAL A 54 20.39 35.50 -13.19
CA VAL A 54 20.33 34.54 -12.08
C VAL A 54 19.53 33.29 -12.47
N PRO A 55 18.29 33.37 -13.00
CA PRO A 55 17.53 32.15 -13.31
C PRO A 55 18.20 31.24 -14.35
N ALA A 56 19.00 31.81 -15.25
CA ALA A 56 19.69 31.05 -16.30
C ALA A 56 21.03 30.45 -15.84
N ALA A 57 21.57 30.90 -14.70
CA ALA A 57 22.85 30.46 -14.14
C ALA A 57 22.68 29.72 -12.81
N LEU A 58 21.44 29.49 -12.39
CA LEU A 58 21.06 28.85 -11.14
C LEU A 58 20.60 27.43 -11.45
N SER A 59 21.24 26.44 -10.82
CA SER A 59 20.75 25.07 -10.78
C SER A 59 20.24 24.76 -9.38
N VAL A 60 19.06 24.17 -9.30
CA VAL A 60 18.46 23.69 -8.05
C VAL A 60 18.37 22.18 -8.17
N ASP A 61 19.12 21.48 -7.32
CA ASP A 61 19.08 20.03 -7.19
C ASP A 61 18.25 19.69 -5.95
N LEU A 62 17.12 19.03 -6.18
CA LEU A 62 16.30 18.45 -5.13
C LEU A 62 16.72 16.98 -4.96
N SER A 63 16.86 16.56 -3.70
CA SER A 63 17.17 15.17 -3.40
C SER A 63 16.46 14.71 -2.14
N THR A 64 16.01 13.46 -2.16
CA THR A 64 15.48 12.76 -1.00
C THR A 64 16.09 11.36 -0.95
N ARG A 65 15.75 10.57 0.07
CA ARG A 65 16.21 9.17 0.15
C ARG A 65 15.67 8.36 -1.02
N ASP A 66 16.44 7.36 -1.47
CA ASP A 66 16.08 6.49 -2.61
C ASP A 66 14.72 5.78 -2.44
N ARG A 67 14.27 5.57 -1.20
CA ARG A 67 12.93 5.05 -0.88
C ARG A 67 12.31 5.87 0.23
N VAL A 68 11.16 6.48 -0.06
CA VAL A 68 10.33 7.17 0.92
C VAL A 68 9.11 6.30 1.21
N THR A 69 8.79 6.13 2.48
CA THR A 69 7.65 5.32 2.92
C THR A 69 6.50 6.25 3.36
N ALA A 70 5.27 5.88 3.04
CA ALA A 70 4.10 6.60 3.55
C ALA A 70 4.10 6.61 5.09
N GLU A 71 3.65 7.73 5.65
CA GLU A 71 3.61 8.07 7.09
C GLU A 71 4.97 8.20 7.77
N GLU A 72 6.08 8.06 7.04
CA GLU A 72 7.43 8.31 7.53
C GLU A 72 7.86 9.75 7.21
N THR A 73 8.62 10.37 8.11
CA THR A 73 9.28 11.65 7.85
C THR A 73 10.58 11.41 7.10
N ALA A 74 10.67 11.90 5.87
CA ALA A 74 11.89 11.91 5.08
C ALA A 74 12.50 13.31 5.02
N GLU A 75 13.82 13.35 4.86
CA GLU A 75 14.57 14.59 4.74
C GLU A 75 14.63 14.99 3.25
N LEU A 76 14.09 16.17 2.93
CA LEU A 76 14.20 16.80 1.61
C LEU A 76 15.38 17.76 1.65
N THR A 77 16.40 17.48 0.84
CA THR A 77 17.60 18.31 0.73
C THR A 77 17.54 19.14 -0.55
N VAL A 78 17.65 20.46 -0.39
CA VAL A 78 17.67 21.44 -1.46
C VAL A 78 19.09 21.97 -1.59
N ALA A 79 19.75 21.64 -2.70
CA ALA A 79 21.06 22.17 -3.05
C ALA A 79 20.93 23.19 -4.17
N VAL A 80 21.44 24.39 -3.93
CA VAL A 80 21.41 25.50 -4.88
C VAL A 80 22.83 25.80 -5.32
N ARG A 81 23.06 25.85 -6.62
CA ARG A 81 24.37 26.21 -7.20
C ARG A 81 24.23 27.30 -8.24
N LEU A 82 25.20 28.21 -8.26
CA LEU A 82 25.35 29.27 -9.23
C LEU A 82 26.65 29.09 -10.01
N ASP A 83 26.55 29.04 -11.33
CA ASP A 83 27.73 28.96 -12.22
C ASP A 83 28.66 30.18 -12.05
N THR A 84 28.07 31.34 -11.73
CA THR A 84 28.79 32.60 -11.56
C THR A 84 28.29 33.32 -10.32
N ALA A 85 29.23 33.80 -9.49
CA ALA A 85 28.90 34.63 -8.33
C ALA A 85 28.15 35.90 -8.74
N VAL A 86 27.05 36.19 -8.04
CA VAL A 86 26.21 37.36 -8.27
C VAL A 86 26.32 38.36 -7.13
N SER A 87 26.14 39.64 -7.44
CA SER A 87 26.29 40.74 -6.46
C SER A 87 25.00 41.09 -5.72
N VAL A 88 23.98 40.23 -5.80
CA VAL A 88 22.67 40.43 -5.18
C VAL A 88 22.36 39.23 -4.29
N PRO A 89 21.77 39.42 -3.11
CA PRO A 89 21.28 38.30 -2.32
C PRO A 89 20.15 37.58 -3.05
N ILE A 90 20.16 36.26 -2.98
CA ILE A 90 19.09 35.41 -3.52
C ILE A 90 18.61 34.43 -2.46
N THR A 91 17.32 34.15 -2.48
CA THR A 91 16.69 33.18 -1.59
C THR A 91 15.84 32.24 -2.44
N VAL A 92 16.10 30.94 -2.35
CA VAL A 92 15.30 29.89 -2.97
C VAL A 92 14.45 29.25 -1.89
N THR A 93 13.15 29.20 -2.11
CA THR A 93 12.18 28.54 -1.23
C THR A 93 11.53 27.41 -2.00
N VAL A 94 11.50 26.23 -1.39
CA VAL A 94 10.85 25.02 -1.92
C VAL A 94 9.74 24.64 -0.95
N ASP A 95 8.51 24.68 -1.43
CA ASP A 95 7.34 24.28 -0.67
C ASP A 95 7.11 22.76 -0.79
N PRO A 96 6.57 22.11 0.26
CA PRO A 96 6.26 20.69 0.20
C PRO A 96 5.20 20.42 -0.89
N PRO A 97 5.27 19.27 -1.59
CA PRO A 97 4.36 18.95 -2.66
C PRO A 97 2.92 18.79 -2.15
N VAL A 98 1.94 19.01 -3.01
CA VAL A 98 0.53 18.84 -2.67
C VAL A 98 0.29 17.41 -2.17
N GLY A 99 -0.26 17.29 -0.96
CA GLY A 99 -0.49 16.01 -0.31
C GLY A 99 0.60 15.59 0.67
N ALA A 100 1.73 16.30 0.76
CA ALA A 100 2.72 16.15 1.82
C ALA A 100 2.58 17.24 2.89
N THR A 101 3.12 16.98 4.07
CA THR A 101 3.13 17.94 5.20
C THR A 101 4.58 18.19 5.63
N GLY A 102 4.98 19.46 5.74
CA GLY A 102 6.33 19.86 6.14
C GLY A 102 6.49 21.37 6.14
N ASP A 103 7.60 21.86 6.70
CA ASP A 103 7.98 23.27 6.62
C ASP A 103 8.72 23.54 5.30
N PRO A 104 8.53 24.71 4.66
CA PRO A 104 9.24 25.07 3.44
C PRO A 104 10.77 25.09 3.64
N ALA A 105 11.52 24.48 2.73
CA ALA A 105 12.97 24.56 2.74
C ALA A 105 13.41 25.90 2.15
N THR A 106 14.25 26.66 2.86
CA THR A 106 14.75 27.95 2.39
C THR A 106 16.26 27.98 2.37
N VAL A 107 16.84 28.20 1.19
CA VAL A 107 18.29 28.41 0.99
C VAL A 107 18.52 29.88 0.67
N SER A 108 19.37 30.55 1.45
CA SER A 108 19.75 31.94 1.19
C SER A 108 21.23 32.03 0.84
N LEU A 109 21.54 32.71 -0.27
CA LEU A 109 22.90 32.98 -0.71
C LEU A 109 23.18 34.48 -0.62
N ALA A 110 24.23 34.82 0.11
CA ALA A 110 24.73 36.18 0.21
C ALA A 110 25.42 36.61 -1.09
N PRO A 111 25.59 37.94 -1.33
CA PRO A 111 26.35 38.42 -2.48
C PRO A 111 27.75 37.81 -2.55
N GLY A 112 28.07 37.17 -3.68
CA GLY A 112 29.35 36.50 -3.90
C GLY A 112 29.37 35.01 -3.58
N GLU A 113 28.41 34.49 -2.82
CA GLU A 113 28.26 33.05 -2.57
C GLU A 113 27.73 32.35 -3.83
N ARG A 114 28.14 31.10 -4.00
CA ARG A 114 27.81 30.31 -5.20
C ARG A 114 27.04 29.05 -4.89
N GLU A 115 27.10 28.57 -3.65
CA GLU A 115 26.51 27.29 -3.26
C GLU A 115 25.89 27.40 -1.89
N GLY A 116 24.77 26.72 -1.71
CA GLY A 116 24.06 26.65 -0.43
C GLY A 116 23.21 25.40 -0.39
N VAL A 117 23.05 24.86 0.81
CA VAL A 117 22.27 23.65 1.05
C VAL A 117 21.39 23.88 2.27
N ALA A 118 20.14 23.47 2.18
CA ALA A 118 19.24 23.37 3.32
C ALA A 118 18.50 22.03 3.26
N SER A 119 18.13 21.50 4.41
CA SER A 119 17.26 20.34 4.50
C SER A 119 16.04 20.64 5.37
N THR A 120 14.92 20.00 5.05
CA THR A 120 13.68 20.09 5.82
C THR A 120 13.04 18.71 5.96
N ALA A 121 12.23 18.55 6.99
CA ALA A 121 11.48 17.33 7.26
C ALA A 121 10.13 17.38 6.54
N VAL A 122 9.86 16.39 5.70
CA VAL A 122 8.60 16.25 4.96
C VAL A 122 8.02 14.86 5.19
N THR A 123 6.71 14.80 5.45
CA THR A 123 5.97 13.54 5.65
C THR A 123 4.87 13.42 4.60
N TRP A 124 4.79 12.24 3.98
CA TRP A 124 3.73 11.90 3.03
C TRP A 124 2.72 10.96 3.71
N PRO A 125 1.45 11.35 3.89
CA PRO A 125 0.43 10.53 4.54
C PRO A 125 -0.05 9.34 3.70
N VAL A 126 0.16 9.36 2.38
CA VAL A 126 -0.36 8.33 1.45
C VAL A 126 0.74 7.91 0.49
N ALA A 127 0.75 6.63 0.11
CA ALA A 127 1.65 6.10 -0.92
C ALA A 127 1.21 6.55 -2.32
N GLY A 128 2.17 6.80 -3.21
CA GLY A 128 1.91 7.32 -4.55
C GLY A 128 3.13 8.00 -5.16
N SER A 129 2.96 8.59 -6.34
CA SER A 129 3.97 9.48 -6.93
C SER A 129 3.59 10.93 -6.68
N PHE A 130 4.52 11.73 -6.18
CA PHE A 130 4.33 13.14 -5.86
C PHE A 130 5.39 13.98 -6.56
N THR A 131 5.00 15.10 -7.15
CA THR A 131 5.93 16.02 -7.80
C THR A 131 6.15 17.23 -6.90
N VAL A 132 7.42 17.53 -6.60
CA VAL A 132 7.85 18.76 -5.92
C VAL A 132 8.16 19.79 -6.98
N ASP A 133 7.20 20.64 -7.32
CA ASP A 133 7.29 21.63 -8.41
C ASP A 133 7.19 23.10 -7.96
N ASP A 134 6.77 23.36 -6.72
CA ASP A 134 6.69 24.72 -6.17
C ASP A 134 8.06 25.21 -5.66
N VAL A 135 8.90 25.61 -6.61
CA VAL A 135 10.23 26.17 -6.36
C VAL A 135 10.23 27.65 -6.73
N SER A 136 10.34 28.51 -5.72
CA SER A 136 10.33 29.96 -5.91
C SER A 136 11.69 30.59 -5.59
N LEU A 137 12.12 31.49 -6.46
CA LEU A 137 13.36 32.28 -6.34
C LEU A 137 13.01 33.74 -6.07
N SER A 138 13.45 34.24 -4.93
CA SER A 138 13.40 35.65 -4.57
C SER A 138 14.77 36.30 -4.76
N ILE A 139 14.81 37.34 -5.59
CA ILE A 139 16.01 38.15 -5.84
C ILE A 139 15.74 39.54 -5.29
N ALA A 140 16.60 40.01 -4.37
CA ALA A 140 16.48 41.35 -3.78
C ALA A 140 17.76 42.17 -4.04
N ASP A 141 17.64 43.49 -4.17
CA ASP A 141 18.80 44.38 -4.13
C ASP A 141 19.32 44.53 -2.69
N THR A 142 20.61 44.74 -2.50
CA THR A 142 21.25 44.87 -1.17
C THR A 142 20.63 45.97 -0.31
N ASP A 143 20.19 47.06 -0.94
CA ASP A 143 19.58 48.21 -0.23
C ASP A 143 18.06 48.02 -0.01
N GLY A 144 17.49 46.93 -0.56
CA GLY A 144 16.07 46.62 -0.50
C GLY A 144 15.20 47.55 -1.35
N LEU A 145 15.74 48.12 -2.43
CA LEU A 145 15.01 49.02 -3.35
C LEU A 145 14.13 48.26 -4.35
N PHE A 146 14.58 47.07 -4.76
CA PHE A 146 13.93 46.23 -5.76
C PHE A 146 13.87 44.78 -5.27
N ALA A 147 12.80 44.09 -5.64
CA ALA A 147 12.65 42.66 -5.43
C ALA A 147 11.98 42.01 -6.64
N GLN A 148 12.27 40.73 -6.88
CA GLN A 148 11.60 39.96 -7.91
C GLN A 148 11.48 38.51 -7.46
N LEU A 149 10.25 37.99 -7.53
CA LEU A 149 9.95 36.58 -7.37
C LEU A 149 9.89 35.94 -8.76
N VAL A 150 10.46 34.76 -8.91
CA VAL A 150 10.49 33.96 -10.15
C VAL A 150 10.19 32.52 -9.77
N GLU A 151 9.26 31.87 -10.47
CA GLU A 151 9.04 30.42 -10.34
C GLU A 151 10.08 29.68 -11.18
N LEU A 152 10.68 28.63 -10.62
CA LEU A 152 11.69 27.80 -11.28
C LEU A 152 11.10 26.45 -11.66
N ASP A 153 11.38 26.01 -12.89
CA ASP A 153 11.04 24.67 -13.34
C ASP A 153 12.15 23.69 -12.93
N ALA A 154 12.15 23.32 -11.65
CA ALA A 154 13.11 22.40 -11.04
C ALA A 154 12.42 21.18 -10.41
N GLY A 155 11.31 20.75 -11.02
CA GLY A 155 10.44 19.73 -10.49
C GLY A 155 11.13 18.38 -10.27
N GLN A 156 10.93 17.75 -9.11
CA GLN A 156 11.38 16.38 -8.85
C GLN A 156 10.20 15.47 -8.55
N GLU A 157 10.15 14.30 -9.21
CA GLU A 157 9.20 13.24 -8.88
C GLU A 157 9.74 12.38 -7.71
N VAL A 158 8.90 12.19 -6.70
CA VAL A 158 9.17 11.41 -5.49
C VAL A 158 8.18 10.25 -5.43
N ALA A 159 8.68 9.03 -5.57
CA ALA A 159 7.89 7.81 -5.44
C ALA A 159 7.83 7.37 -3.97
N VAL A 160 6.64 7.45 -3.37
CA VAL A 160 6.36 7.04 -2.00
C VAL A 160 5.77 5.64 -2.01
N SER A 161 6.48 4.70 -1.42
CA SER A 161 6.04 3.31 -1.28
C SER A 161 5.08 3.15 -0.09
N PRO A 162 4.11 2.22 -0.15
CA PRO A 162 3.34 1.85 1.02
C PRO A 162 4.27 1.23 2.08
N ARG A 163 3.93 1.43 3.35
CA ARG A 163 4.67 0.83 4.45
C ARG A 163 4.48 -0.69 4.40
N ALA A 164 5.60 -1.41 4.29
CA ALA A 164 5.64 -2.87 4.31
C ALA A 164 6.48 -3.32 5.50
N PRO A 165 6.10 -4.40 6.19
CA PRO A 165 6.93 -4.98 7.23
C PRO A 165 8.27 -5.49 6.69
N ASP A 166 9.36 -5.20 7.40
CA ASP A 166 10.71 -5.65 7.03
C ASP A 166 11.04 -7.09 7.51
N ASP A 167 10.26 -7.62 8.45
CA ASP A 167 10.49 -8.91 9.12
C ASP A 167 9.23 -9.79 9.09
N LEU A 168 8.83 -10.19 7.87
CA LEU A 168 7.70 -11.09 7.65
C LEU A 168 8.09 -12.54 7.97
N HIS A 169 7.61 -13.06 9.10
CA HIS A 169 7.63 -14.50 9.40
C HIS A 169 6.37 -15.17 8.85
N VAL A 170 6.56 -16.31 8.20
CA VAL A 170 5.49 -17.24 7.80
C VAL A 170 5.93 -18.65 8.19
N GLY A 171 5.15 -19.32 9.03
CA GLY A 171 5.60 -20.59 9.57
C GLY A 171 4.61 -21.35 10.42
N GLU A 172 5.16 -22.29 11.18
CA GLU A 172 4.41 -23.16 12.08
C GLU A 172 5.11 -23.27 13.43
N GLY A 173 4.46 -22.77 14.49
CA GLY A 173 4.98 -22.88 15.85
C GLY A 173 6.38 -22.29 16.01
N GLY A 174 6.67 -21.20 15.31
CA GLY A 174 7.97 -20.53 15.29
C GLY A 174 8.98 -21.09 14.29
N ASN A 175 8.64 -22.15 13.55
CA ASN A 175 9.52 -22.68 12.51
C ASN A 175 9.15 -22.03 11.18
N PRO A 176 10.05 -21.27 10.55
CA PRO A 176 9.76 -20.71 9.24
C PRO A 176 9.57 -21.86 8.26
N ILE A 177 8.52 -21.78 7.46
CA ILE A 177 8.46 -22.61 6.27
C ILE A 177 9.40 -21.96 5.28
N ALA A 178 10.26 -22.77 4.64
CA ALA A 178 11.04 -22.36 3.49
C ALA A 178 10.05 -22.02 2.36
N THR A 179 9.41 -20.87 2.47
CA THR A 179 8.62 -20.27 1.42
C THR A 179 9.64 -19.82 0.39
N GLY A 180 9.53 -20.37 -0.82
CA GLY A 180 10.39 -20.04 -1.95
C GLY A 180 10.20 -18.59 -2.39
N PHE A 181 10.68 -17.65 -1.58
CA PHE A 181 10.77 -16.22 -1.87
C PHE A 181 12.23 -15.74 -1.96
N GLY A 182 13.19 -16.69 -2.01
CA GLY A 182 14.61 -16.43 -2.28
C GLY A 182 15.44 -17.73 -2.20
N GLU A 183 16.04 -18.09 -3.33
CA GLU A 183 17.04 -19.14 -3.58
C GLU A 183 16.95 -20.47 -2.80
N GLN A 184 16.60 -21.53 -3.55
CA GLN A 184 16.73 -22.97 -3.23
C GLN A 184 15.64 -23.60 -2.34
N ALA A 185 14.62 -24.18 -2.98
CA ALA A 185 14.20 -25.58 -2.80
C ALA A 185 12.85 -25.82 -3.50
N SER A 186 12.94 -26.16 -4.78
CA SER A 186 11.88 -26.76 -5.57
C SER A 186 11.62 -28.21 -5.11
N SER A 187 10.87 -28.46 -4.03
CA SER A 187 10.47 -29.84 -3.71
C SER A 187 9.30 -30.02 -2.74
N GLN A 188 8.19 -29.27 -2.85
CA GLN A 188 6.95 -29.75 -2.18
C GLN A 188 5.60 -29.25 -2.70
N LEU A 189 5.58 -28.41 -3.73
CA LEU A 189 4.34 -28.08 -4.45
C LEU A 189 4.43 -28.71 -5.83
N GLY A 190 3.83 -29.90 -5.96
CA GLY A 190 3.91 -30.73 -7.16
C GLY A 190 3.68 -29.94 -8.45
N THR A 191 4.67 -30.04 -9.32
CA THR A 191 4.61 -29.74 -10.76
C THR A 191 5.54 -30.73 -11.46
N GLY A 192 5.04 -31.96 -11.66
CA GLY A 192 5.47 -32.73 -12.81
C GLY A 192 4.76 -32.12 -14.01
N ILE A 193 5.49 -31.39 -14.85
CA ILE A 193 5.07 -31.16 -16.23
C ILE A 193 5.40 -32.48 -16.92
N GLU A 194 4.40 -33.31 -17.17
CA GLU A 194 4.59 -34.48 -18.03
C GLU A 194 4.78 -33.99 -19.49
N PRO A 195 5.72 -34.59 -20.24
CA PRO A 195 6.04 -34.15 -21.59
C PRO A 195 4.86 -34.43 -22.54
N ALA A 196 4.60 -33.51 -23.46
CA ALA A 196 3.59 -33.64 -24.51
C ALA A 196 3.71 -35.01 -25.23
N GLU A 197 2.64 -35.80 -25.21
CA GLU A 197 2.58 -37.07 -25.92
C GLU A 197 2.24 -36.80 -27.39
N ILE A 198 3.00 -37.43 -28.29
CA ILE A 198 2.78 -37.33 -29.73
C ILE A 198 1.94 -38.54 -30.12
N ARG A 199 0.72 -38.31 -30.62
CA ARG A 199 -0.15 -39.39 -31.12
C ARG A 199 -0.48 -39.23 -32.59
N GLU A 200 -0.88 -40.33 -33.23
CA GLU A 200 -1.35 -40.33 -34.61
C GLU A 200 -2.65 -39.51 -34.72
N TYR A 201 -2.76 -38.76 -35.82
CA TYR A 201 -3.93 -37.96 -36.16
C TYR A 201 -5.18 -38.84 -36.36
N VAL A 202 -6.29 -38.46 -35.76
CA VAL A 202 -7.59 -39.08 -35.98
C VAL A 202 -8.51 -38.08 -36.71
N PRO A 203 -9.32 -38.52 -37.69
CA PRO A 203 -10.31 -37.66 -38.34
C PRO A 203 -11.23 -36.98 -37.30
N GLY A 204 -11.08 -35.66 -37.16
CA GLY A 204 -11.73 -34.85 -36.12
C GLY A 204 -10.77 -33.91 -35.40
N ASP A 205 -9.47 -34.23 -35.39
CA ASP A 205 -8.45 -33.38 -34.78
C ASP A 205 -8.23 -32.08 -35.59
N ALA A 206 -7.90 -31.01 -34.88
CA ALA A 206 -7.65 -29.71 -35.49
C ALA A 206 -6.33 -29.73 -36.28
N VAL A 207 -6.38 -29.38 -37.57
CA VAL A 207 -5.19 -29.33 -38.46
C VAL A 207 -4.05 -28.44 -37.91
N ARG A 208 -4.37 -27.46 -37.06
CA ARG A 208 -3.38 -26.58 -36.40
C ARG A 208 -2.54 -27.29 -35.33
N GLN A 209 -2.99 -28.44 -34.84
CA GLN A 209 -2.29 -29.24 -33.82
C GLN A 209 -1.34 -30.28 -34.45
N ILE A 210 -1.27 -30.35 -35.79
CA ILE A 210 -0.35 -31.25 -36.48
C ILE A 210 1.09 -30.79 -36.25
N ASP A 211 1.90 -31.67 -35.65
CA ASP A 211 3.35 -31.49 -35.61
C ASP A 211 3.93 -31.94 -36.95
N TRP A 212 4.22 -30.97 -37.82
CA TRP A 212 4.80 -31.22 -39.15
C TRP A 212 6.19 -31.86 -39.09
N LYS A 213 6.94 -31.67 -37.99
CA LYS A 213 8.30 -32.21 -37.83
C LYS A 213 8.27 -33.68 -37.41
N ALA A 214 7.36 -34.06 -36.50
CA ALA A 214 7.09 -35.45 -36.17
C ALA A 214 6.46 -36.18 -37.36
N THR A 215 5.50 -35.54 -38.03
CA THR A 215 4.87 -36.05 -39.25
C THR A 215 5.89 -36.34 -40.35
N ALA A 216 6.85 -35.43 -40.58
CA ALA A 216 7.90 -35.63 -41.58
C ALA A 216 8.90 -36.76 -41.22
N ARG A 217 9.00 -37.14 -39.94
CA ARG A 217 9.88 -38.23 -39.48
C ARG A 217 9.19 -39.60 -39.50
N LEU A 218 7.89 -39.62 -39.25
CA LEU A 218 7.10 -40.84 -39.05
C LEU A 218 6.22 -41.18 -40.27
N ASP A 219 6.22 -40.33 -41.31
CA ASP A 219 5.51 -40.49 -42.59
C ASP A 219 3.98 -40.64 -42.45
N GLN A 220 3.45 -40.28 -41.28
CA GLN A 220 2.03 -40.28 -40.93
C GLN A 220 1.72 -39.01 -40.13
N PRO A 221 0.54 -38.37 -40.29
CA PRO A 221 0.20 -37.16 -39.56
C PRO A 221 0.13 -37.44 -38.06
N HIS A 222 0.93 -36.72 -37.28
CA HIS A 222 0.90 -36.77 -35.82
C HIS A 222 0.44 -35.43 -35.26
N VAL A 223 -0.36 -35.48 -34.20
CA VAL A 223 -0.80 -34.29 -33.46
C VAL A 223 -0.07 -34.23 -32.13
N MET A 224 0.28 -33.02 -31.72
CA MET A 224 0.81 -32.76 -30.40
C MET A 224 -0.38 -32.68 -29.44
N GLU A 225 -0.55 -33.71 -28.61
CA GLU A 225 -1.52 -33.67 -27.53
C GLU A 225 -0.88 -32.94 -26.36
N PHE A 226 -1.25 -31.67 -26.23
CA PHE A 226 -1.05 -30.99 -24.96
C PHE A 226 -2.08 -31.61 -24.02
N GLU A 227 -1.63 -32.40 -23.04
CA GLU A 227 -2.38 -32.49 -21.80
C GLU A 227 -2.58 -31.04 -21.36
N GLY A 228 -3.80 -30.55 -21.48
CA GLY A 228 -4.14 -29.20 -21.03
C GLY A 228 -3.68 -29.13 -19.59
N GLY A 229 -2.66 -28.30 -19.32
CA GLY A 229 -2.21 -28.07 -17.96
C GLY A 229 -3.46 -27.80 -17.14
N ALA A 230 -3.73 -28.62 -16.13
CA ALA A 230 -4.93 -28.47 -15.32
C ALA A 230 -5.05 -26.99 -14.95
N ASP A 231 -6.12 -26.32 -15.39
CA ASP A 231 -6.38 -24.89 -15.15
C ASP A 231 -6.38 -24.66 -13.64
N ARG A 232 -5.21 -24.45 -13.03
CA ARG A 232 -5.10 -24.26 -11.60
C ARG A 232 -5.65 -22.88 -11.28
N GLN A 233 -6.64 -22.86 -10.40
CA GLN A 233 -7.25 -21.63 -9.93
C GLN A 233 -6.92 -21.44 -8.45
N THR A 234 -6.40 -20.26 -8.12
CA THR A 234 -6.21 -19.82 -6.74
C THR A 234 -7.32 -18.85 -6.36
N ILE A 235 -8.08 -19.15 -5.32
CA ILE A 235 -9.02 -18.19 -4.72
C ILE A 235 -8.39 -17.60 -3.47
N LEU A 236 -8.14 -16.30 -3.49
CA LEU A 236 -7.66 -15.54 -2.34
C LEU A 236 -8.85 -14.90 -1.60
N VAL A 237 -9.09 -15.33 -0.38
CA VAL A 237 -10.01 -14.70 0.57
C VAL A 237 -9.18 -13.85 1.53
N PHE A 238 -9.38 -12.54 1.50
CA PHE A 238 -8.57 -11.57 2.23
C PHE A 238 -9.41 -10.81 3.24
N ASP A 239 -9.12 -10.99 4.52
CA ASP A 239 -9.76 -10.26 5.61
C ASP A 239 -9.18 -8.85 5.74
N HIS A 240 -10.06 -7.85 5.76
CA HIS A 240 -9.72 -6.46 6.07
C HIS A 240 -10.69 -5.86 7.10
N ARG A 241 -11.23 -6.70 8.00
CA ARG A 241 -12.06 -6.27 9.13
C ARG A 241 -11.32 -5.34 10.09
N ALA A 242 -12.07 -4.66 10.96
CA ALA A 242 -11.50 -3.74 11.95
C ALA A 242 -10.41 -4.39 12.83
N THR A 243 -10.52 -5.70 13.12
CA THR A 243 -9.53 -6.44 13.91
C THR A 243 -8.16 -6.56 13.23
N MET A 244 -8.10 -6.42 11.90
CA MET A 244 -6.84 -6.39 11.16
C MET A 244 -6.05 -5.08 11.38
N ALA A 245 -6.61 -4.09 12.08
CA ALA A 245 -5.93 -2.84 12.40
C ALA A 245 -4.97 -2.94 13.60
N ASP A 246 -4.99 -4.07 14.33
CA ASP A 246 -4.14 -4.25 15.51
C ASP A 246 -2.65 -4.21 15.12
N GLY A 247 -1.86 -3.50 15.92
CA GLY A 247 -0.44 -3.28 15.71
C GLY A 247 -0.06 -1.81 15.69
N ARG A 248 1.22 -1.52 15.49
CA ARG A 248 1.69 -0.14 15.31
C ARG A 248 1.44 0.28 13.85
N ALA A 249 1.28 1.57 13.61
CA ALA A 249 1.14 2.11 12.26
C ALA A 249 2.27 1.58 11.35
N GLY A 250 1.91 0.95 10.24
CA GLY A 250 2.82 0.33 9.29
C GLY A 250 3.36 -1.06 9.64
N THR A 251 3.00 -1.60 10.81
CA THR A 251 3.25 -2.99 11.20
C THR A 251 1.99 -3.60 11.83
N THR A 252 0.83 -3.27 11.26
CA THR A 252 -0.47 -3.84 11.66
C THR A 252 -0.65 -5.26 11.11
N LYS A 253 -1.60 -6.03 11.65
CA LYS A 253 -1.98 -7.34 11.07
C LYS A 253 -2.28 -7.23 9.57
N LEU A 254 -3.00 -6.17 9.16
CA LEU A 254 -3.31 -5.90 7.75
C LEU A 254 -2.06 -5.72 6.91
N ASP A 255 -1.02 -5.07 7.44
CA ASP A 255 0.23 -4.82 6.68
C ASP A 255 0.97 -6.13 6.38
N TYR A 256 1.08 -7.03 7.36
CA TYR A 256 1.67 -8.37 7.18
C TYR A 256 0.82 -9.25 6.26
N ALA A 257 -0.50 -9.27 6.48
CA ALA A 257 -1.45 -9.98 5.64
C ALA A 257 -1.37 -9.49 4.18
N ARG A 258 -1.32 -8.18 3.96
CA ARG A 258 -1.22 -7.56 2.63
C ARG A 258 0.08 -7.96 1.92
N GLN A 259 1.22 -7.90 2.63
CA GLN A 259 2.51 -8.28 2.05
C GLN A 259 2.53 -9.74 1.60
N LEU A 260 2.03 -10.65 2.44
CA LEU A 260 1.86 -12.06 2.10
C LEU A 260 0.90 -12.27 0.92
N ALA A 261 -0.27 -11.60 0.94
CA ALA A 261 -1.27 -11.70 -0.11
C ALA A 261 -0.74 -11.24 -1.47
N VAL A 262 0.03 -10.15 -1.51
CA VAL A 262 0.71 -9.69 -2.74
C VAL A 262 1.70 -10.74 -3.23
N ALA A 263 2.48 -11.35 -2.35
CA ALA A 263 3.41 -12.41 -2.71
C ALA A 263 2.70 -13.66 -3.29
N ILE A 264 1.53 -14.02 -2.76
CA ILE A 264 0.68 -15.10 -3.30
C ILE A 264 0.18 -14.75 -4.71
N VAL A 265 -0.26 -13.51 -4.94
CA VAL A 265 -0.71 -13.05 -6.27
C VAL A 265 0.43 -13.06 -7.29
N ASP A 266 1.63 -12.60 -6.88
CA ASP A 266 2.81 -12.59 -7.73
C ASP A 266 3.29 -14.02 -8.05
N ARG A 267 3.16 -14.95 -7.10
CA ARG A 267 3.40 -16.38 -7.32
C ARG A 267 2.41 -16.98 -8.32
N ALA A 268 1.11 -16.72 -8.15
CA ALA A 268 0.07 -17.19 -9.07
C ALA A 268 0.28 -16.66 -10.49
N ARG A 269 0.70 -15.38 -10.62
CA ARG A 269 1.09 -14.80 -11.91
C ARG A 269 2.28 -15.53 -12.54
N THR A 270 3.28 -15.93 -11.73
CA THR A 270 4.47 -16.64 -12.21
C THR A 270 4.14 -18.06 -12.66
N ASP A 271 3.17 -18.71 -12.01
CA ASP A 271 2.67 -20.05 -12.37
C ASP A 271 1.64 -20.04 -13.51
N ASP A 272 1.20 -18.86 -13.97
CA ASP A 272 0.06 -18.66 -14.89
C ASP A 272 -1.27 -19.24 -14.35
N ASP A 273 -1.40 -19.29 -13.02
CA ASP A 273 -2.60 -19.74 -12.31
C ASP A 273 -3.67 -18.63 -12.32
N GLY A 274 -4.91 -18.99 -12.65
CA GLY A 274 -6.05 -18.06 -12.57
C GLY A 274 -6.29 -17.61 -11.12
N ILE A 275 -6.56 -16.31 -10.90
CA ILE A 275 -6.75 -15.76 -9.55
C ILE A 275 -8.14 -15.18 -9.33
N GLY A 276 -8.84 -15.69 -8.31
CA GLY A 276 -10.04 -15.09 -7.74
C GLY A 276 -9.70 -14.32 -6.46
N TYR A 277 -10.43 -13.24 -6.19
CA TYR A 277 -10.19 -12.40 -5.01
C TYR A 277 -11.51 -12.02 -4.32
N TYR A 278 -11.60 -12.29 -3.02
CA TYR A 278 -12.74 -11.94 -2.19
C TYR A 278 -12.24 -11.20 -0.95
N ALA A 279 -12.54 -9.91 -0.88
CA ALA A 279 -12.23 -9.09 0.30
C ALA A 279 -13.39 -9.15 1.30
N VAL A 280 -13.07 -9.35 2.58
CA VAL A 280 -14.05 -9.52 3.66
C VAL A 280 -13.89 -8.41 4.70
N GLY A 281 -14.96 -7.63 4.89
CA GLY A 281 -15.08 -6.61 5.93
C GLY A 281 -16.12 -6.99 6.99
N ASP A 282 -16.35 -6.11 7.97
CA ASP A 282 -17.24 -6.42 9.10
C ASP A 282 -18.70 -6.64 8.67
N ASP A 283 -19.13 -5.99 7.59
CA ASP A 283 -20.49 -6.08 7.03
C ASP A 283 -20.65 -7.17 5.95
N GLY A 284 -19.60 -7.95 5.63
CA GLY A 284 -19.64 -8.96 4.57
C GLY A 284 -18.54 -8.82 3.51
N VAL A 285 -18.80 -9.39 2.33
CA VAL A 285 -17.90 -9.27 1.17
C VAL A 285 -17.93 -7.86 0.63
N THR A 286 -16.78 -7.20 0.57
CA THR A 286 -16.64 -5.82 0.07
C THR A 286 -16.19 -5.77 -1.39
N THR A 287 -15.42 -6.77 -1.84
CA THR A 287 -14.96 -6.90 -3.23
C THR A 287 -14.99 -8.38 -3.61
N ALA A 288 -15.47 -8.68 -4.82
CA ALA A 288 -15.45 -10.02 -5.40
C ALA A 288 -14.95 -9.96 -6.85
N ILE A 289 -13.91 -10.72 -7.16
CA ILE A 289 -13.34 -10.89 -8.49
C ILE A 289 -13.31 -12.39 -8.76
N SER A 290 -14.02 -12.82 -9.82
CA SER A 290 -14.10 -14.22 -10.21
C SER A 290 -12.81 -14.66 -10.92
N PRO A 291 -12.31 -15.89 -10.67
CA PRO A 291 -11.12 -16.43 -11.34
C PRO A 291 -11.29 -16.62 -12.86
N LEU A 292 -12.52 -16.54 -13.38
CA LEU A 292 -12.83 -16.78 -14.81
C LEU A 292 -12.44 -15.60 -15.73
N VAL A 293 -12.06 -14.45 -15.19
CA VAL A 293 -11.65 -13.26 -15.97
C VAL A 293 -10.15 -13.30 -16.20
N ARG A 294 -9.70 -13.85 -17.33
CA ARG A 294 -8.28 -14.15 -17.60
C ARG A 294 -7.40 -12.94 -17.97
N THR A 295 -7.98 -11.82 -18.40
CA THR A 295 -7.19 -10.67 -18.86
C THR A 295 -7.01 -9.67 -17.71
N ASP A 296 -5.77 -9.55 -17.21
CA ASP A 296 -5.30 -8.60 -16.19
C ASP A 296 -5.88 -8.72 -14.76
N ALA A 297 -6.43 -9.89 -14.39
CA ALA A 297 -6.92 -10.13 -13.02
C ALA A 297 -5.83 -9.92 -11.95
N TRP A 298 -4.59 -10.43 -12.16
CA TRP A 298 -3.51 -10.27 -11.17
C TRP A 298 -3.18 -8.80 -10.88
N ALA A 299 -3.10 -7.96 -11.91
CA ALA A 299 -2.81 -6.53 -11.73
C ALA A 299 -3.91 -5.82 -10.95
N THR A 300 -5.17 -6.17 -11.24
CA THR A 300 -6.35 -5.64 -10.54
C THR A 300 -6.37 -6.08 -9.08
N VAL A 301 -6.17 -7.38 -8.81
CA VAL A 301 -6.12 -7.92 -7.44
C VAL A 301 -4.97 -7.31 -6.65
N ARG A 302 -3.78 -7.21 -7.24
CA ARG A 302 -2.61 -6.58 -6.61
C ARG A 302 -2.88 -5.12 -6.26
N ALA A 303 -3.48 -4.34 -7.16
CA ALA A 303 -3.86 -2.96 -6.89
C ALA A 303 -4.91 -2.86 -5.76
N LYS A 304 -5.90 -3.77 -5.72
CA LYS A 304 -6.90 -3.82 -4.66
C LYS A 304 -6.30 -4.17 -3.29
N LEU A 305 -5.36 -5.11 -3.24
CA LEU A 305 -4.63 -5.44 -2.01
C LEU A 305 -3.82 -4.25 -1.50
N LEU A 306 -3.10 -3.56 -2.39
CA LEU A 306 -2.30 -2.39 -2.03
C LEU A 306 -3.15 -1.22 -1.52
N ALA A 307 -4.38 -1.08 -2.03
CA ALA A 307 -5.33 -0.05 -1.61
C ALA A 307 -6.25 -0.49 -0.45
N ALA A 308 -6.16 -1.74 0.02
CA ALA A 308 -7.05 -2.25 1.06
C ALA A 308 -6.78 -1.54 2.38
N ALA A 309 -7.84 -0.97 2.98
CA ALA A 309 -7.84 -0.39 4.31
C ALA A 309 -8.83 -1.16 5.19
N THR A 310 -8.65 -1.11 6.52
CA THR A 310 -9.58 -1.78 7.44
C THR A 310 -10.96 -1.13 7.41
N THR A 311 -12.00 -1.93 7.65
CA THR A 311 -13.34 -1.37 7.86
C THR A 311 -13.42 -0.58 9.15
N GLU A 312 -14.19 0.52 9.14
CA GLU A 312 -14.52 1.27 10.36
C GLU A 312 -15.42 0.42 11.24
N GLY A 313 -14.85 -0.19 12.29
CA GLY A 313 -15.58 -1.09 13.18
C GLY A 313 -16.79 -0.40 13.82
N ARG A 314 -18.00 -0.83 13.46
CA ARG A 314 -19.23 -0.47 14.20
C ARG A 314 -19.52 -1.55 15.24
N SER A 315 -19.14 -1.28 16.49
CA SER A 315 -19.68 -1.94 17.68
C SER A 315 -21.15 -1.53 17.86
N GLY A 316 -22.06 -2.03 17.01
CA GLY A 316 -23.46 -1.65 17.05
C GLY A 316 -24.31 -2.43 16.08
N GLY A 317 -25.08 -3.39 16.61
CA GLY A 317 -25.94 -4.27 15.85
C GLY A 317 -26.89 -3.52 14.92
N VAL A 318 -26.82 -3.86 13.63
CA VAL A 318 -27.86 -3.58 12.65
C VAL A 318 -28.41 -4.94 12.22
N GLY A 319 -29.71 -5.16 12.48
CA GLY A 319 -30.37 -6.44 12.23
C GLY A 319 -30.34 -6.87 10.75
N PRO A 320 -30.44 -8.19 10.48
CA PRO A 320 -30.31 -8.72 9.13
C PRO A 320 -31.46 -8.26 8.21
N ARG A 321 -31.13 -7.81 7.00
CA ARG A 321 -32.12 -7.69 5.91
C ARG A 321 -32.44 -9.10 5.41
N GLY A 322 -33.66 -9.55 5.68
CA GLY A 322 -34.11 -10.93 5.51
C GLY A 322 -34.05 -11.46 4.07
N SER A 323 -33.49 -12.66 3.93
CA SER A 323 -33.57 -13.53 2.75
C SER A 323 -35.02 -14.01 2.51
N PRO A 324 -35.40 -14.40 1.28
CA PRO A 324 -36.76 -14.89 0.97
C PRO A 324 -37.26 -16.03 1.87
N ASN A 325 -36.37 -16.85 2.44
CA ASN A 325 -36.72 -17.95 3.36
C ASN A 325 -37.25 -17.48 4.72
N THR A 326 -36.93 -16.25 5.17
CA THR A 326 -37.43 -15.69 6.43
C THR A 326 -38.96 -15.51 6.44
N ARG A 327 -39.59 -15.33 5.26
CA ARG A 327 -41.04 -15.17 5.13
C ARG A 327 -41.83 -16.47 5.22
N VAL A 328 -41.22 -17.61 4.89
CA VAL A 328 -41.87 -18.92 5.02
C VAL A 328 -41.74 -19.40 6.47
N ALA A 329 -40.55 -19.25 7.07
CA ALA A 329 -40.32 -19.58 8.46
C ALA A 329 -41.16 -18.74 9.44
N SER A 330 -41.27 -17.42 9.22
CA SER A 330 -42.14 -16.57 10.06
C SER A 330 -43.63 -16.90 9.94
N ARG A 331 -44.10 -17.36 8.77
CA ARG A 331 -45.49 -17.80 8.57
C ARG A 331 -45.79 -19.11 9.30
N VAL A 332 -44.86 -20.08 9.25
CA VAL A 332 -45.02 -21.38 9.92
C VAL A 332 -44.81 -21.26 11.43
N ALA A 333 -43.89 -20.39 11.88
CA ALA A 333 -43.69 -20.08 13.29
C ALA A 333 -44.88 -19.34 13.92
N SER A 334 -45.64 -18.57 13.12
CA SER A 334 -46.91 -17.96 13.53
C SER A 334 -48.14 -18.87 13.31
N ASP A 335 -47.95 -20.09 12.80
CA ASP A 335 -49.05 -21.01 12.48
C ASP A 335 -49.33 -21.95 13.67
N ASP A 336 -50.37 -21.62 14.44
CA ASP A 336 -50.85 -22.43 15.57
C ASP A 336 -51.67 -23.68 15.13
N SER A 337 -51.76 -23.96 13.85
CA SER A 337 -52.42 -25.17 13.35
C SER A 337 -51.72 -26.45 13.86
N ALA A 338 -52.41 -27.58 13.73
CA ALA A 338 -51.78 -28.88 14.02
C ALA A 338 -50.54 -29.12 13.15
N PHE A 339 -50.53 -28.57 11.93
CA PHE A 339 -49.41 -28.66 10.99
C PHE A 339 -48.18 -27.85 11.45
N GLY A 340 -48.37 -26.59 11.86
CA GLY A 340 -47.28 -25.74 12.36
C GLY A 340 -46.65 -26.27 13.65
N ARG A 341 -47.47 -26.80 14.58
CA ARG A 341 -46.97 -27.41 15.83
C ARG A 341 -46.17 -28.70 15.62
N THR A 342 -46.43 -29.46 14.57
CA THR A 342 -45.65 -30.67 14.24
C THR A 342 -44.29 -30.33 13.62
N LEU A 343 -44.19 -29.22 12.87
CA LEU A 343 -42.96 -28.81 12.19
C LEU A 343 -42.03 -27.94 13.06
N ALA A 344 -42.56 -27.24 14.07
CA ALA A 344 -41.78 -26.34 14.91
C ALA A 344 -40.52 -26.95 15.56
N PRO A 345 -40.54 -28.18 16.11
CA PRO A 345 -39.35 -28.78 16.72
C PRO A 345 -38.23 -29.10 15.72
N PHE A 346 -38.60 -29.47 14.48
CA PHE A 346 -37.65 -29.82 13.42
C PHE A 346 -37.01 -28.58 12.77
N LEU A 347 -37.66 -27.42 12.85
CA LEU A 347 -37.11 -26.14 12.38
C LEU A 347 -36.21 -25.48 13.44
N SER A 348 -36.52 -25.64 14.74
CA SER A 348 -35.79 -24.97 15.83
C SER A 348 -34.36 -25.48 16.09
N GLU A 349 -34.06 -26.76 15.83
CA GLU A 349 -32.73 -27.33 16.09
C GLU A 349 -31.72 -27.14 14.94
N GLY A 350 -32.19 -27.04 13.70
CA GLY A 350 -31.33 -26.74 12.53
C GLY A 350 -31.06 -25.25 12.35
N GLU A 351 -32.05 -24.39 12.63
CA GLU A 351 -31.97 -22.96 12.36
C GLU A 351 -31.07 -22.17 13.31
N ALA A 352 -30.89 -22.57 14.58
CA ALA A 352 -30.06 -21.81 15.52
C ALA A 352 -28.55 -21.86 15.15
N TYR A 353 -28.10 -22.96 14.53
CA TYR A 353 -26.74 -23.12 14.04
C TYR A 353 -26.56 -22.46 12.66
N GLN A 354 -27.52 -22.63 11.75
CA GLN A 354 -27.46 -22.04 10.39
C GLN A 354 -27.70 -20.52 10.36
N GLN A 355 -28.67 -19.98 11.11
CA GLN A 355 -28.98 -18.53 11.12
C GLN A 355 -27.87 -17.68 11.78
N ARG A 356 -27.09 -18.24 12.71
CA ARG A 356 -25.94 -17.55 13.32
C ARG A 356 -24.70 -17.59 12.42
N PHE A 357 -24.60 -18.60 11.55
CA PHE A 357 -23.56 -18.76 10.54
C PHE A 357 -23.82 -17.91 9.27
N ASP A 358 -25.09 -17.74 8.89
CA ASP A 358 -25.48 -16.98 7.68
C ASP A 358 -25.21 -15.47 7.77
N ALA A 359 -24.93 -14.97 8.98
CA ALA A 359 -24.54 -13.59 9.27
C ALA A 359 -23.01 -13.39 9.34
N GLN A 360 -22.21 -14.44 9.13
CA GLN A 360 -20.75 -14.38 9.26
C GLN A 360 -20.08 -13.99 7.92
N PRO A 361 -19.40 -12.82 7.85
CA PRO A 361 -18.80 -12.29 6.63
C PRO A 361 -17.86 -13.24 5.88
N LEU A 362 -17.00 -13.96 6.60
CA LEU A 362 -15.98 -14.84 6.00
C LEU A 362 -16.60 -16.11 5.40
N ALA A 363 -17.57 -16.68 6.10
CA ALA A 363 -18.34 -17.81 5.59
C ALA A 363 -19.18 -17.43 4.36
N GLY A 364 -19.71 -16.19 4.34
CA GLY A 364 -20.41 -15.63 3.18
C GLY A 364 -19.50 -15.45 1.95
N ALA A 365 -18.24 -15.07 2.15
CA ALA A 365 -17.25 -14.96 1.08
C ALA A 365 -16.96 -16.30 0.41
N ILE A 366 -16.72 -17.34 1.21
CA ILE A 366 -16.46 -18.70 0.72
C ILE A 366 -17.66 -19.29 -0.02
N ARG A 367 -18.89 -18.95 0.38
CA ARG A 367 -20.11 -19.31 -0.37
C ARG A 367 -20.19 -18.57 -1.71
N THR A 368 -19.88 -17.28 -1.74
CA THR A 368 -19.94 -16.49 -2.97
C THR A 368 -18.88 -16.95 -3.98
N ALA A 369 -17.78 -17.49 -3.49
CA ALA A 369 -16.72 -18.07 -4.30
C ALA A 369 -17.07 -19.42 -4.98
N GLU A 370 -18.33 -19.89 -4.88
CA GLU A 370 -18.77 -21.22 -5.35
C GLU A 370 -18.24 -21.61 -6.75
N PHE A 371 -17.64 -22.79 -6.77
CA PHE A 371 -16.65 -23.27 -7.75
C PHE A 371 -17.29 -24.05 -8.90
N PRO A 372 -16.78 -23.95 -10.15
CA PRO A 372 -17.04 -24.97 -11.17
C PRO A 372 -16.51 -26.33 -10.70
N SER A 373 -17.33 -27.37 -10.76
CA SER A 373 -17.05 -28.68 -10.16
C SER A 373 -15.92 -29.50 -10.80
N ASP A 374 -15.32 -29.00 -11.88
CA ASP A 374 -14.33 -29.71 -12.71
C ASP A 374 -12.89 -29.15 -12.61
N THR A 375 -12.64 -28.18 -11.73
CA THR A 375 -11.34 -27.49 -11.65
C THR A 375 -10.66 -27.72 -10.30
N VAL A 376 -9.35 -28.00 -10.30
CA VAL A 376 -8.55 -28.08 -9.07
C VAL A 376 -8.38 -26.67 -8.50
N VAL A 377 -9.21 -26.32 -7.53
CA VAL A 377 -9.18 -25.00 -6.89
C VAL A 377 -8.40 -25.06 -5.58
N ARG A 378 -7.35 -24.24 -5.48
CA ARG A 378 -6.66 -23.94 -4.22
C ARG A 378 -7.32 -22.72 -3.57
N THR A 379 -7.78 -22.85 -2.34
CA THR A 379 -8.31 -21.72 -1.57
C THR A 379 -7.26 -21.22 -0.59
N VAL A 380 -6.94 -19.94 -0.63
CA VAL A 380 -6.03 -19.28 0.30
C VAL A 380 -6.83 -18.29 1.14
N ILE A 381 -6.85 -18.48 2.45
CA ILE A 381 -7.53 -17.61 3.40
C ILE A 381 -6.47 -16.85 4.18
N VAL A 382 -6.50 -15.52 4.13
CA VAL A 382 -5.62 -14.63 4.90
C VAL A 382 -6.48 -13.84 5.89
N THR A 383 -6.29 -14.08 7.19
CA THR A 383 -7.17 -13.57 8.27
C THR A 383 -6.39 -13.43 9.59
N ASP A 384 -7.04 -12.99 10.66
CA ASP A 384 -6.56 -13.12 12.04
C ASP A 384 -7.23 -14.28 12.80
N ASP A 385 -6.83 -14.43 14.07
CA ASP A 385 -7.37 -15.41 15.04
C ASP A 385 -8.49 -14.84 15.93
N SER A 386 -9.03 -13.65 15.62
CA SER A 386 -10.01 -12.96 16.48
C SER A 386 -11.37 -13.67 16.55
N ARG A 387 -11.70 -14.47 15.54
CA ARG A 387 -12.99 -15.16 15.38
C ARG A 387 -12.81 -16.64 15.02
N PRO A 388 -12.29 -17.47 15.96
CA PRO A 388 -11.89 -18.85 15.66
C PRO A 388 -13.06 -19.74 15.23
N ASP A 389 -14.27 -19.52 15.76
CA ASP A 389 -15.45 -20.29 15.39
C ASP A 389 -15.89 -20.04 13.94
N GLU A 390 -15.83 -18.79 13.49
CA GLU A 390 -16.13 -18.40 12.11
C GLU A 390 -15.06 -18.90 11.14
N LEU A 391 -13.78 -18.88 11.54
CA LEU A 391 -12.70 -19.41 10.70
C LEU A 391 -12.79 -20.94 10.55
N ARG A 392 -13.02 -21.66 11.66
CA ARG A 392 -13.22 -23.13 11.65
C ARG A 392 -14.36 -23.53 10.71
N ALA A 393 -15.46 -22.79 10.80
CA ALA A 393 -16.62 -22.88 9.95
C ALA A 393 -16.32 -22.71 8.46
N ALA A 394 -15.62 -21.62 8.14
CA ALA A 394 -15.14 -21.26 6.81
C ALA A 394 -14.24 -22.36 6.20
N VAL A 395 -13.22 -22.79 6.94
CA VAL A 395 -12.25 -23.81 6.52
C VAL A 395 -12.93 -25.15 6.26
N ARG A 396 -13.79 -25.63 7.18
CA ARG A 396 -14.55 -26.88 6.99
C ARG A 396 -15.46 -26.88 5.77
N ARG A 397 -15.87 -25.71 5.28
CA ARG A 397 -16.64 -25.59 4.04
C ARG A 397 -15.72 -25.57 2.83
N ALA A 398 -14.62 -24.82 2.89
CA ALA A 398 -13.66 -24.68 1.80
C ALA A 398 -12.92 -25.99 1.50
N SER A 399 -12.68 -26.85 2.50
CA SER A 399 -12.00 -28.14 2.31
C SER A 399 -12.90 -29.27 1.79
N ARG A 400 -14.18 -29.00 1.52
CA ARG A 400 -15.08 -30.01 0.92
C ARG A 400 -14.68 -30.27 -0.53
N ASN A 401 -15.01 -31.48 -1.02
CA ASN A 401 -14.82 -31.88 -2.41
C ASN A 401 -13.35 -32.00 -2.89
N GLY A 402 -12.39 -32.22 -1.98
CA GLY A 402 -10.99 -32.48 -2.34
C GLY A 402 -10.16 -31.23 -2.66
N SER A 403 -10.68 -30.03 -2.38
CA SER A 403 -9.94 -28.77 -2.51
C SER A 403 -8.88 -28.62 -1.42
N THR A 404 -7.69 -28.13 -1.79
CA THR A 404 -6.64 -27.76 -0.84
C THR A 404 -6.87 -26.35 -0.31
N VAL A 405 -6.84 -26.20 1.02
CA VAL A 405 -7.03 -24.92 1.71
C VAL A 405 -5.75 -24.56 2.46
N ALA A 406 -5.18 -23.39 2.16
CA ALA A 406 -4.10 -22.81 2.94
C ALA A 406 -4.65 -21.63 3.76
N VAL A 407 -4.48 -21.69 5.08
CA VAL A 407 -4.95 -20.66 6.01
C VAL A 407 -3.74 -19.95 6.60
N PHE A 408 -3.65 -18.65 6.38
CA PHE A 408 -2.61 -17.79 6.89
C PHE A 408 -3.22 -16.86 7.94
N MET A 409 -2.78 -17.00 9.18
CA MET A 409 -3.37 -16.30 10.32
C MET A 409 -2.36 -15.34 10.95
N THR A 410 -2.78 -14.10 11.20
CA THR A 410 -2.01 -13.13 12.00
C THR A 410 -2.38 -13.26 13.48
N PRO A 411 -1.53 -13.86 14.33
CA PRO A 411 -1.87 -14.15 15.73
C PRO A 411 -1.99 -12.87 16.55
N THR A 412 -3.11 -12.63 17.23
CA THR A 412 -3.36 -11.40 17.99
C THR A 412 -2.26 -11.14 19.03
N ALA A 413 -1.75 -12.20 19.66
CA ALA A 413 -0.63 -12.17 20.60
C ALA A 413 0.66 -11.48 20.08
N LEU A 414 0.87 -11.46 18.76
CA LEU A 414 2.03 -10.82 18.14
C LEU A 414 1.82 -9.33 17.82
N PHE A 415 0.59 -8.83 17.89
CA PHE A 415 0.23 -7.49 17.43
C PHE A 415 -0.33 -6.57 18.52
N GLU A 416 -0.70 -7.10 19.69
CA GLU A 416 -1.21 -6.27 20.79
C GLU A 416 -0.22 -5.18 21.24
N SER A 417 -0.76 -4.00 21.48
CA SER A 417 -0.04 -2.74 21.75
C SER A 417 0.52 -2.64 23.17
N GLY A 418 0.52 -3.73 23.94
CA GLY A 418 1.13 -3.76 25.27
C GLY A 418 2.60 -3.41 25.20
N GLU A 419 3.08 -2.60 26.15
CA GLU A 419 4.51 -2.46 26.42
C GLU A 419 5.14 -3.86 26.58
N LEU A 420 6.44 -3.99 26.32
CA LEU A 420 7.26 -5.22 26.43
C LEU A 420 7.21 -5.93 27.81
N THR A 421 6.33 -5.51 28.71
CA THR A 421 6.21 -5.85 30.12
C THR A 421 5.38 -7.11 30.38
N ASP A 422 4.48 -7.52 29.47
CA ASP A 422 3.68 -8.75 29.62
C ASP A 422 3.94 -9.82 28.55
N LEU A 423 5.20 -10.24 28.43
CA LEU A 423 5.58 -11.35 27.55
C LEU A 423 5.01 -12.71 28.01
N ALA A 424 4.60 -12.84 29.27
CA ALA A 424 4.02 -14.07 29.82
C ALA A 424 2.54 -14.24 29.42
N GLY A 425 1.76 -13.16 29.46
CA GLY A 425 0.41 -13.10 28.89
C GLY A 425 0.45 -13.38 27.39
N ALA A 426 1.28 -12.65 26.64
CA ALA A 426 1.45 -12.86 25.20
C ALA A 426 1.87 -14.29 24.84
N TYR A 427 2.68 -14.96 25.66
CA TYR A 427 3.02 -16.36 25.47
C TYR A 427 1.82 -17.29 25.67
N SER A 428 0.98 -17.02 26.67
CA SER A 428 -0.22 -17.81 26.95
C SER A 428 -1.23 -17.69 25.81
N ASP A 429 -1.44 -16.47 25.31
CA ASP A 429 -2.33 -16.21 24.18
C ASP A 429 -1.79 -16.84 22.88
N TYR A 430 -0.47 -16.78 22.69
CA TYR A 430 0.18 -17.46 21.57
C TYR A 430 0.04 -19.00 21.64
N VAL A 431 0.08 -19.59 22.84
CA VAL A 431 -0.18 -21.03 23.01
C VAL A 431 -1.62 -21.38 22.61
N ALA A 432 -2.61 -20.57 23.00
CA ALA A 432 -4.00 -20.77 22.58
C ALA A 432 -4.16 -20.65 21.06
N PHE A 433 -3.48 -19.68 20.44
CA PHE A 433 -3.39 -19.57 18.98
C PHE A 433 -2.79 -20.85 18.35
N GLU A 434 -1.66 -21.34 18.87
CA GLU A 434 -1.00 -22.53 18.33
C GLU A 434 -1.86 -23.80 18.45
N GLU A 435 -2.62 -23.95 19.54
CA GLU A 435 -3.59 -25.03 19.69
C GLU A 435 -4.66 -24.96 18.61
N PHE A 436 -5.20 -23.77 18.35
CA PHE A 436 -6.20 -23.56 17.30
C PHE A 436 -5.63 -23.78 15.89
N ARG A 437 -4.43 -23.29 15.59
CA ARG A 437 -3.75 -23.54 14.30
C ARG A 437 -3.56 -25.03 14.05
N ARG A 438 -3.12 -25.78 15.06
CA ARG A 438 -2.96 -27.25 14.97
C ARG A 438 -4.28 -27.96 14.79
N GLU A 439 -5.36 -27.48 15.39
CA GLU A 439 -6.70 -27.99 15.15
C GLU A 439 -7.10 -27.84 13.67
N LEU A 440 -6.83 -26.69 13.05
CA LEU A 440 -7.10 -26.46 11.62
C LEU A 440 -6.23 -27.34 10.73
N ALA A 441 -4.92 -27.42 10.98
CA ALA A 441 -3.98 -28.27 10.24
C ALA A 441 -4.27 -29.78 10.39
N GLY A 442 -5.04 -30.17 11.41
CA GLY A 442 -5.52 -31.54 11.57
C GLY A 442 -6.68 -31.92 10.64
N MET A 443 -7.26 -30.96 9.90
CA MET A 443 -8.33 -31.22 8.94
C MET A 443 -7.76 -31.70 7.60
N GLU A 444 -8.48 -32.60 6.93
CA GLU A 444 -8.07 -33.14 5.62
C GLU A 444 -7.98 -32.03 4.56
N GLY A 445 -6.83 -31.95 3.87
CA GLY A 445 -6.58 -30.98 2.81
C GLY A 445 -6.36 -29.54 3.30
N VAL A 446 -6.07 -29.33 4.59
CA VAL A 446 -5.88 -28.01 5.19
C VAL A 446 -4.45 -27.84 5.70
N ASP A 447 -3.79 -26.79 5.23
CA ASP A 447 -2.55 -26.28 5.78
C ASP A 447 -2.82 -24.99 6.56
N ALA A 448 -2.25 -24.84 7.75
CA ALA A 448 -2.46 -23.66 8.59
C ALA A 448 -1.15 -23.07 9.11
N TYR A 449 -0.96 -21.79 8.84
CA TYR A 449 0.28 -21.06 9.04
C TYR A 449 0.06 -19.80 9.88
N GLU A 450 1.07 -19.46 10.67
CA GLU A 450 1.14 -18.17 11.37
C GLU A 450 1.86 -17.14 10.51
N VAL A 451 1.48 -15.87 10.65
CA VAL A 451 2.05 -14.74 9.92
C VAL A 451 2.26 -13.57 10.88
N GLY A 452 3.47 -13.02 10.91
CA GLY A 452 3.71 -11.85 11.75
C GLY A 452 5.18 -11.46 11.90
N PRO A 453 5.50 -10.57 12.86
CA PRO A 453 6.88 -10.17 13.17
C PRO A 453 7.70 -11.33 13.75
N GLY A 454 8.74 -11.76 13.03
CA GLY A 454 9.66 -12.83 13.46
C GLY A 454 10.41 -12.51 14.75
N ASP A 455 10.85 -11.27 14.94
CA ASP A 455 11.53 -10.79 16.14
C ASP A 455 10.64 -10.88 17.38
N ARG A 456 9.38 -10.48 17.23
CA ARG A 456 8.41 -10.51 18.34
C ARG A 456 8.00 -11.93 18.68
N LEU A 457 7.81 -12.78 17.66
CA LEU A 457 7.58 -14.21 17.86
C LEU A 457 8.75 -14.85 18.64
N SER A 458 9.99 -14.55 18.25
CA SER A 458 11.20 -15.02 18.92
C SER A 458 11.26 -14.57 20.39
N ALA A 459 10.86 -13.33 20.67
CA ALA A 459 10.78 -12.79 22.03
C ALA A 459 9.73 -13.52 22.89
N VAL A 460 8.52 -13.72 22.36
CA VAL A 460 7.41 -14.43 23.04
C VAL A 460 7.80 -15.88 23.35
N LEU A 461 8.36 -16.59 22.37
CA LEU A 461 8.83 -17.97 22.56
C LEU A 461 9.96 -18.07 23.59
N SER A 462 10.85 -17.08 23.64
CA SER A 462 11.96 -17.04 24.60
C SER A 462 11.46 -16.80 26.04
N ALA A 463 10.44 -15.96 26.22
CA ALA A 463 9.79 -15.76 27.51
C ALA A 463 9.15 -17.05 28.03
N GLY A 464 8.42 -17.77 27.16
CA GLY A 464 7.81 -19.06 27.52
C GLY A 464 8.83 -20.14 27.93
N ARG A 465 9.99 -20.22 27.27
CA ARG A 465 11.09 -21.12 27.68
C ARG A 465 11.61 -20.81 29.08
N THR A 466 11.67 -19.52 29.43
CA THR A 466 12.14 -19.06 30.74
C THR A 466 11.13 -19.38 31.83
N GLN A 467 9.83 -19.22 31.55
CA GLN A 467 8.75 -19.59 32.48
C GLN A 467 8.73 -21.10 32.77
N ARG A 468 8.76 -21.95 31.74
CA ARG A 468 8.79 -23.42 31.92
C ARG A 468 9.99 -23.89 32.75
N ARG A 469 11.16 -23.25 32.58
CA ARG A 469 12.36 -23.54 33.39
C ARG A 469 12.17 -23.16 34.86
N ARG A 470 11.43 -22.10 35.18
CA ARG A 470 11.11 -21.71 36.57
C ARG A 470 10.10 -22.64 37.21
N GLU A 471 9.14 -23.17 36.45
CA GLU A 471 8.12 -24.10 36.95
C GLU A 471 8.66 -25.53 37.16
N SER A 472 9.77 -25.88 36.50
CA SER A 472 10.43 -27.19 36.61
C SER A 472 11.54 -27.26 37.66
N ALA A 473 11.86 -26.13 38.31
CA ALA A 473 12.90 -25.98 39.34
C ALA A 473 12.24 -25.75 40.70
#